data_AF-A0A3B0UUC2-F1
#
_entry.id   AF-A0A3B0UUC2-F1
#
_cell.length_a   1.000
_cell.length_b   1.000
_cell.length_c   1.000
_cell.angle_alpha   90.00
_cell.angle_beta   90.00
_cell.angle_gamma   90.00
#
_symmetry.space_group_name_H-M   'P 1'
#
loop_
_entity.id
_entity.type
_entity.pdbx_description
1 polymer ?
#
loop_
_entity_poly.entity_id
_entity_poly.type
_entity_poly.pdbx_seq_one_letter_code
_entity_poly.pdbx_strand_id
1 'polypeptide(L)'
;MNVDKLKQRLQPNRKKVMVSIRMPQDVIEELKQIAPLLGFSGYQPLMRTYIGQGLRADSERLAQETELSYLFDSLRRQGVRDDVLVTAVAEAKAEYRINPDLDKPEANQ
;
A
#
# COMPACT_ATOMS: atom_id res chain seq x y z
N MET A 1 -5.48 -6.22 5.74
CA MET A 1 -6.23 -5.04 5.25
C MET A 1 -7.23 -4.56 6.31
N ASN A 2 -7.19 -3.29 6.72
CA ASN A 2 -8.11 -2.79 7.74
C ASN A 2 -9.44 -2.33 7.10
N VAL A 3 -10.49 -3.14 7.25
CA VAL A 3 -11.81 -2.96 6.64
C VAL A 3 -12.45 -1.62 7.03
N ASP A 4 -12.15 -1.09 8.22
CA ASP A 4 -12.71 0.18 8.70
C ASP A 4 -12.12 1.38 7.97
N LYS A 5 -10.83 1.34 7.63
CA LYS A 5 -10.18 2.35 6.78
C LYS A 5 -10.75 2.33 5.36
N LEU A 6 -11.12 1.16 4.83
CA LEU A 6 -11.75 1.07 3.51
C LEU A 6 -13.15 1.70 3.52
N LYS A 7 -13.96 1.40 4.54
CA LYS A 7 -15.30 1.99 4.73
C LYS A 7 -15.26 3.52 4.80
N GLN A 8 -14.32 4.10 5.54
CA GLN A 8 -14.15 5.56 5.60
C GLN A 8 -13.83 6.18 4.23
N ARG A 9 -13.10 5.48 3.36
CA ARG A 9 -12.69 5.99 2.04
C ARG A 9 -13.81 5.96 1.01
N LEU A 10 -14.77 5.03 1.17
CA LEU A 10 -15.95 4.87 0.33
C LEU A 10 -17.09 5.83 0.69
N GLN A 11 -16.96 6.61 1.79
CA GLN A 11 -17.99 7.58 2.17
C GLN A 11 -18.16 8.66 1.09
N PRO A 12 -19.36 8.80 0.48
CA PRO A 12 -19.57 9.68 -0.66
C PRO A 12 -19.40 11.17 -0.31
N ASN A 13 -19.71 11.55 0.93
CA ASN A 13 -19.70 12.94 1.39
C ASN A 13 -18.51 13.28 2.31
N ARG A 14 -17.36 12.64 2.10
CA ARG A 14 -16.16 12.92 2.88
C ARG A 14 -15.72 14.38 2.71
N LYS A 15 -15.33 15.02 3.82
CA LYS A 15 -14.80 16.40 3.81
C LYS A 15 -13.59 16.49 2.90
N LYS A 16 -13.63 17.40 1.94
CA LYS A 16 -12.50 17.73 1.05
C LYS A 16 -11.82 18.98 1.57
N VAL A 17 -10.50 19.00 1.54
CA VAL A 17 -9.68 20.17 1.87
C VAL A 17 -8.95 20.61 0.61
N MET A 18 -8.91 21.91 0.36
CA MET A 18 -8.13 22.47 -0.75
C MET A 18 -6.66 22.50 -0.35
N VAL A 19 -5.79 22.01 -1.22
CA VAL A 19 -4.34 22.03 -1.04
C VAL A 19 -3.74 22.84 -2.18
N SER A 20 -2.87 23.80 -1.85
CA SER A 20 -2.10 24.59 -2.83
C SER A 20 -0.65 24.14 -2.79
N ILE A 21 -0.12 23.72 -3.94
CA ILE A 21 1.25 23.17 -4.07
C ILE A 21 1.90 23.84 -5.29
N ARG A 22 3.15 24.27 -5.15
CA ARG A 22 3.97 24.69 -6.30
C ARG A 22 4.55 23.44 -6.97
N MET A 23 4.38 23.34 -8.29
CA MET A 23 4.87 22.22 -9.09
C MET A 23 5.71 22.76 -10.24
N PRO A 24 6.78 22.05 -10.66
CA PRO A 24 7.49 22.36 -11.90
C PRO A 24 6.52 22.36 -13.10
N GLN A 25 6.74 23.27 -14.04
CA GLN A 25 5.85 23.44 -15.19
C GLN A 25 5.84 22.20 -16.08
N ASP A 26 7.02 21.62 -16.33
CA ASP A 26 7.22 20.39 -17.10
C ASP A 26 6.41 19.22 -16.56
N VAL A 27 6.39 19.04 -15.23
CA VAL A 27 5.59 18.00 -14.57
C VAL A 27 4.09 18.22 -14.81
N ILE A 28 3.61 19.46 -14.77
CA ILE A 28 2.20 19.76 -15.03
C ILE A 28 1.85 19.48 -16.50
N GLU A 29 2.72 19.83 -17.43
CA GLU A 29 2.50 19.53 -18.85
C GLU A 29 2.50 18.04 -19.13
N GLU A 30 3.41 17.27 -18.52
CA GLU A 30 3.43 15.81 -18.62
C GLU A 30 2.15 15.19 -18.05
N LEU A 31 1.69 15.65 -16.87
CA LEU A 31 0.43 15.17 -16.30
C LEU A 31 -0.79 15.48 -17.18
N LYS A 32 -0.80 16.63 -17.87
CA LYS A 32 -1.86 16.98 -18.84
C LYS A 32 -1.86 16.05 -20.05
N GLN A 33 -0.67 15.68 -20.54
CA GLN A 33 -0.52 14.77 -21.67
C GLN A 33 -0.93 13.33 -21.31
N ILE A 34 -0.53 12.85 -20.14
CA ILE A 34 -0.76 11.45 -19.71
C ILE A 34 -2.20 11.22 -19.25
N ALA A 35 -2.84 12.20 -18.60
CA ALA A 35 -4.20 12.04 -18.08
C ALA A 35 -5.23 11.47 -19.08
N PRO A 36 -5.39 12.02 -20.31
CA PRO A 36 -6.33 11.47 -21.28
C PRO A 36 -5.93 10.08 -21.77
N LEU A 37 -4.63 9.79 -21.90
CA LEU A 37 -4.13 8.48 -22.31
C LEU A 37 -4.48 7.39 -21.29
N LEU A 38 -4.57 7.75 -20.01
CA LEU A 38 -4.99 6.87 -18.92
C LEU A 38 -6.49 6.95 -18.61
N GLY A 39 -7.29 7.62 -19.46
CA GLY A 39 -8.75 7.71 -19.32
C GLY A 39 -9.25 8.67 -18.25
N PHE A 40 -8.40 9.58 -17.76
CA PHE A 40 -8.81 10.63 -16.82
C PHE A 40 -9.32 11.86 -17.55
N SER A 41 -10.32 12.52 -16.97
CA SER A 41 -10.87 13.78 -17.49
C SER A 41 -9.91 14.98 -17.35
N GLY A 42 -8.73 14.80 -16.75
CA GLY A 42 -7.69 15.81 -16.64
C GLY A 42 -6.60 15.44 -15.64
N TYR A 43 -5.59 16.30 -15.51
CA TYR A 43 -4.42 16.05 -14.67
C TYR A 43 -4.73 16.04 -13.16
N GLN A 44 -5.73 16.81 -12.71
CA GLN A 44 -6.10 16.83 -11.29
C GLN A 44 -6.71 15.50 -10.80
N PRO A 45 -7.67 14.87 -11.52
CA PRO A 45 -8.09 13.49 -11.25
C PRO A 45 -6.94 12.48 -11.24
N LEU A 46 -6.03 12.55 -12.21
CA LEU A 46 -4.87 11.67 -12.29
C LEU A 46 -3.97 11.83 -11.06
N MET A 47 -3.60 13.07 -10.72
CA MET A 47 -2.78 13.39 -9.56
C MET A 47 -3.38 12.86 -8.25
N ARG A 48 -4.68 13.06 -8.03
CA ARG A 48 -5.37 12.51 -6.84
C ARG A 48 -5.31 10.99 -6.78
N THR A 49 -5.34 10.33 -7.93
CA THR A 49 -5.27 8.87 -8.03
C THR A 49 -3.87 8.37 -7.69
N TYR A 50 -2.83 8.95 -8.27
CA TYR A 50 -1.44 8.62 -7.94
C TYR A 50 -1.12 8.81 -6.46
N ILE A 51 -1.50 9.95 -5.89
CA ILE A 51 -1.34 10.20 -4.45
C ILE A 51 -2.09 9.11 -3.65
N GLY A 52 -3.33 8.80 -4.03
CA GLY A 52 -4.13 7.79 -3.34
C GLY A 52 -3.58 6.36 -3.44
N GLN A 53 -2.90 6.03 -4.54
CA GLN A 53 -2.23 4.75 -4.76
C GLN A 53 -0.93 4.66 -3.97
N GLY A 54 -0.06 5.66 -4.06
CA GLY A 54 1.19 5.72 -3.30
C GLY A 54 0.94 5.61 -1.79
N LEU A 55 -0.02 6.40 -1.27
CA LEU A 55 -0.39 6.33 0.14
C LEU A 55 -0.94 4.96 0.57
N ARG A 56 -1.60 4.20 -0.32
CA ARG A 56 -2.04 2.82 0.00
C ARG A 56 -0.85 1.90 0.12
N ALA A 57 0.00 1.89 -0.90
CA ALA A 57 1.17 1.04 -0.93
C ALA A 57 2.08 1.29 0.27
N ASP A 58 2.35 2.56 0.60
CA ASP A 58 3.16 2.90 1.77
C ASP A 58 2.47 2.56 3.09
N SER A 59 1.16 2.80 3.21
CA SER A 59 0.43 2.43 4.44
C SER A 59 0.44 0.93 4.70
N GLU A 60 0.31 0.11 3.64
CA GLU A 60 0.37 -1.35 3.73
C GLU A 60 1.78 -1.82 4.08
N ARG A 61 2.80 -1.30 3.39
CA ARG A 61 4.21 -1.61 3.67
C ARG A 61 4.59 -1.30 5.12
N LEU A 62 4.27 -0.09 5.60
CA LEU A 62 4.59 0.34 6.96
C LEU A 62 3.81 -0.46 8.02
N ALA A 63 2.57 -0.85 7.75
CA ALA A 63 1.80 -1.71 8.64
C ALA A 63 2.43 -3.11 8.76
N GLN A 64 2.82 -3.71 7.63
CA GLN A 64 3.51 -5.01 7.61
C GLN A 64 4.86 -4.97 8.35
N GLU A 65 5.67 -3.93 8.11
CA GLU A 65 6.94 -3.74 8.83
C GLU A 65 6.74 -3.63 10.34
N THR A 66 5.71 -2.90 10.77
CA THR A 66 5.36 -2.73 12.19
C THR A 66 4.88 -4.03 12.82
N GLU A 67 3.97 -4.77 12.17
CA GLU A 67 3.46 -6.05 12.65
C GLU A 67 4.57 -7.10 12.79
N LEU A 68 5.46 -7.20 11.79
CA LEU A 68 6.62 -8.09 11.83
C LEU A 68 7.59 -7.72 12.96
N SER A 69 7.80 -6.43 13.22
CA SER A 69 8.64 -5.98 14.34
C SER A 69 8.07 -6.43 15.69
N TYR A 70 6.76 -6.23 15.92
CA TYR A 70 6.12 -6.66 17.16
C TYR A 70 6.15 -8.18 17.32
N LEU A 71 6.00 -8.94 16.22
CA LEU A 71 6.09 -10.38 16.22
C LEU A 71 7.51 -10.84 16.59
N PHE A 72 8.56 -10.28 15.98
CA PHE A 72 9.94 -10.62 16.32
C PHE A 72 10.27 -10.32 17.77
N ASP A 73 9.83 -9.16 18.29
CA ASP A 73 10.04 -8.81 19.69
C ASP A 73 9.31 -9.77 20.64
N SER A 74 8.12 -10.25 20.25
CA SER A 74 7.39 -11.26 21.01
C SER A 74 8.13 -12.61 21.03
N LEU A 75 8.61 -13.06 19.87
CA LEU A 75 9.35 -14.33 19.74
C LEU A 75 10.68 -14.29 20.50
N ARG A 76 11.41 -13.17 20.46
CA ARG A 76 12.61 -12.96 21.27
C ARG A 76 12.30 -13.05 22.76
N ARG A 77 11.22 -12.43 23.23
CA ARG A 77 10.77 -12.54 24.64
C ARG A 77 10.40 -13.99 25.03
N GLN A 78 9.97 -14.80 24.07
CA GLN A 78 9.72 -16.23 24.25
C GLN A 78 10.99 -17.09 24.15
N GLY A 79 12.16 -16.48 23.98
CA GLY A 79 13.46 -17.17 23.94
C GLY A 79 13.87 -17.66 22.54
N VAL A 80 13.17 -17.25 21.48
CA VAL A 80 13.59 -17.57 20.12
C VAL A 80 14.84 -16.76 19.78
N ARG A 81 15.90 -17.46 19.36
CA ARG A 81 17.19 -16.86 18.99
C ARG A 81 17.10 -16.18 17.63
N ASP A 82 17.88 -15.10 17.45
CA ASP A 82 17.85 -14.30 16.22
C ASP A 82 18.26 -15.09 14.95
N ASP A 83 19.17 -16.07 15.08
CA ASP A 83 19.59 -16.94 13.97
C ASP A 83 18.42 -17.76 13.40
N VAL A 84 17.54 -18.25 14.28
CA VAL A 84 16.33 -18.98 13.90
C VAL A 84 15.32 -18.05 13.23
N LEU A 85 15.14 -16.83 13.76
CA LEU A 85 14.21 -15.84 13.17
C LEU A 85 14.63 -15.44 11.76
N VAL A 86 15.92 -15.15 11.55
CA VAL A 86 16.44 -14.76 10.23
C VAL A 86 16.26 -15.90 9.21
N THR A 87 16.55 -17.13 9.63
CA THR A 87 16.39 -18.32 8.78
C THR A 87 14.93 -18.53 8.40
N ALA A 88 14.01 -18.50 9.37
CA ALA A 88 12.58 -18.69 9.14
C ALA A 88 11.98 -17.63 8.19
N VAL A 89 12.44 -16.38 8.29
CA VAL A 89 12.01 -15.30 7.38
C VAL A 89 12.52 -15.52 5.96
N ALA A 90 13.77 -15.98 5.81
CA ALA A 90 14.34 -16.28 4.51
C ALA A 90 13.60 -17.43 3.82
N GLU A 91 13.28 -18.49 4.58
CA GLU A 91 12.49 -19.63 4.11
C GLU A 91 11.07 -19.20 3.71
N ALA A 92 10.36 -18.46 4.56
CA ALA A 92 9.01 -17.99 4.28
C ALA A 92 8.94 -17.09 3.03
N LYS A 93 9.94 -16.22 2.82
CA LYS A 93 10.03 -15.39 1.61
C LYS A 93 10.30 -16.23 0.35
N ALA A 94 11.10 -17.28 0.46
CA ALA A 94 11.35 -18.19 -0.65
C ALA A 94 10.06 -18.93 -1.04
N GLU A 95 9.30 -19.43 -0.07
CA GLU A 95 8.03 -20.13 -0.29
C GLU A 95 6.97 -19.24 -0.96
N TYR A 96 6.82 -17.99 -0.50
CA TYR A 96 5.88 -17.02 -1.08
C TYR A 96 6.19 -16.67 -2.54
N ARG A 97 7.49 -16.62 -2.91
CA ARG A 97 7.92 -16.33 -4.28
C ARG A 97 7.62 -17.49 -5.25
N ILE A 98 7.46 -18.71 -4.74
CA ILE A 98 7.12 -19.90 -5.53
C ILE A 98 5.61 -20.03 -5.72
N ASN A 99 4.78 -19.53 -4.79
CA ASN A 99 3.32 -19.61 -4.85
C ASN A 99 2.64 -18.26 -4.53
N PRO A 100 2.56 -17.33 -5.50
CA PRO A 100 1.96 -16.00 -5.27
C PRO A 100 0.43 -15.99 -5.10
N ASP A 101 -0.25 -17.12 -5.30
CA ASP A 101 -1.73 -17.19 -5.39
C ASP A 101 -2.44 -17.62 -4.09
N LEU A 102 -1.73 -17.70 -2.96
CA LEU A 102 -2.28 -18.11 -1.66
C LEU A 102 -3.18 -17.04 -0.98
N ASP A 103 -3.22 -15.82 -1.51
CA ASP A 103 -3.96 -14.68 -0.90
C ASP A 103 -5.26 -14.34 -1.65
N LYS A 104 -5.68 -15.17 -2.61
CA LYS A 104 -7.03 -15.05 -3.18
C LYS A 104 -8.02 -15.64 -2.17
N PRO A 105 -8.99 -14.86 -1.65
CA PRO A 105 -10.11 -15.47 -0.94
C PRO A 105 -10.82 -16.38 -1.93
N GLU A 106 -10.96 -17.66 -1.58
CA GLU A 106 -11.74 -18.62 -2.37
C GLU A 106 -13.14 -18.00 -2.60
N ALA A 107 -13.38 -17.56 -3.83
CA ALA A 107 -14.68 -17.11 -4.26
C ALA A 107 -15.56 -18.36 -4.32
N ASN A 108 -16.30 -18.58 -3.23
CA ASN A 108 -17.26 -19.66 -3.11
C ASN A 108 -18.28 -19.55 -4.26
N GLN A 109 -18.37 -20.62 -5.05
CA GLN A 109 -19.33 -20.83 -6.14
C GLN A 109 -20.77 -20.90 -5.62
#